data_AF-A0A372Q332-F1
#
_entry.id   AF-A0A372Q332-F1
#
_cell.length_a   1.000
_cell.length_b   1.000
_cell.length_c   1.000
_cell.angle_alpha   90.00
_cell.angle_beta   90.00
_cell.angle_gamma   90.00
#
_symmetry.space_group_name_H-M   'P 1'
#
loop_
_entity.id
_entity.type
_entity.pdbx_description
1 polymer ?
#
loop_
_entity_poly.entity_id
_entity_poly.type
_entity_poly.pdbx_seq_one_letter_code
_entity_poly.pdbx_strand_id
1 'polypeptide(L)' 'GVPYIDRRTDGPFTLRAHLLIWTRDIPALSKSLNLCGHNSYKACRFCMLEGICHPSNHHIYYPSSNTVHNI' A
#
# COMPACT_ATOMS: atom_id res chain seq x y z
N GLY A 1 17.41 -6.07 -9.24
CA GLY A 1 16.18 -5.55 -9.88
C GLY A 1 16.00 -6.29 -11.18
N VAL A 2 14.76 -6.46 -11.64
CA VAL A 2 14.43 -7.17 -12.89
C VAL A 2 13.98 -6.13 -13.93
N PRO A 3 14.50 -6.16 -15.17
CA PRO A 3 14.01 -5.27 -16.23
C PRO A 3 12.53 -5.58 -16.53
N TYR A 4 11.70 -4.55 -16.57
CA TYR A 4 10.27 -4.65 -16.81
C TYR A 4 9.78 -3.46 -17.66
N ILE A 5 8.65 -3.63 -18.35
CA ILE A 5 8.03 -2.58 -19.18
C ILE A 5 6.90 -1.92 -18.40
N ASP A 6 6.94 -0.60 -18.25
CA ASP A 6 5.82 0.15 -17.69
C ASP A 6 4.69 0.22 -18.72
N ARG A 7 3.55 -0.39 -18.39
CA ARG A 7 2.37 -0.42 -19.27
C ARG A 7 1.82 0.97 -19.61
N ARG A 8 2.07 1.98 -18.76
CA ARG A 8 1.56 3.34 -18.99
C ARG A 8 2.40 4.13 -19.98
N THR A 9 3.72 3.96 -19.95
CA THR A 9 4.67 4.72 -20.78
C THR A 9 5.26 3.89 -21.91
N ASP A 10 5.00 2.57 -21.92
CA ASP A 10 5.61 1.54 -22.77
C ASP A 10 7.16 1.55 -22.73
N GLY A 11 7.72 2.15 -21.68
CA GLY A 11 9.15 2.34 -21.50
C GLY A 11 9.78 1.34 -20.52
N PRO A 12 11.09 1.07 -20.65
CA PRO A 12 11.80 0.17 -19.75
C PRO A 12 12.06 0.81 -18.37
N PHE A 13 11.85 0.04 -17.30
CA PHE A 13 12.29 0.39 -15.95
C PHE A 13 12.85 -0.82 -15.19
N THR A 14 13.58 -0.58 -14.10
CA THR A 14 14.08 -1.64 -13.22
C THR A 14 13.10 -1.88 -12.07
N LEU A 15 12.38 -2.99 -12.09
CA LEU A 15 11.52 -3.42 -10.99
C LEU A 15 12.38 -3.87 -9.81
N ARG A 16 12.11 -3.31 -8.63
CA ARG A 16 12.73 -3.73 -7.36
C ARG A 16 11.61 -4.09 -6.38
N ALA A 17 11.56 -5.36 -6.00
CA ALA A 17 10.74 -5.81 -4.89
C ALA A 17 11.61 -5.90 -3.64
N HIS A 18 11.16 -5.28 -2.55
CA HIS A 18 11.83 -5.33 -1.26
C HIS A 18 10.95 -6.12 -0.30
N LEU A 19 11.48 -7.22 0.24
CA LEU A 19 10.84 -7.96 1.31
C LEU A 19 11.09 -7.20 2.62
N LEU A 20 10.08 -6.49 3.09
CA LEU A 20 10.19 -5.73 4.34
C LEU A 20 10.16 -6.66 5.57
N ILE A 21 9.34 -7.72 5.51
CA ILE A 21 9.14 -8.66 6.62
C ILE A 21 8.76 -10.05 6.05
N TRP A 22 9.32 -11.12 6.62
CA TRP A 22 8.87 -12.50 6.40
C TRP A 22 8.38 -13.10 7.72
N THR A 23 7.08 -13.06 7.98
CA THR A 23 6.46 -13.86 9.04
C THR A 23 5.08 -14.32 8.62
N ARG A 24 4.71 -15.52 9.07
CA ARG A 24 3.38 -16.10 8.83
C ARG A 24 2.33 -15.58 9.82
N ASP A 25 2.75 -14.86 10.86
CA ASP A 25 1.85 -14.32 11.89
C ASP A 25 1.42 -12.88 11.55
N ILE A 26 0.45 -12.78 10.65
CA ILE A 26 -0.18 -11.51 10.27
C ILE A 26 -0.81 -10.80 11.48
N PRO A 27 -1.52 -11.49 12.41
CA PRO A 27 -2.00 -10.87 13.64
C PRO A 27 -0.89 -10.26 14.51
N ALA A 28 0.23 -10.95 14.71
CA ALA A 28 1.36 -10.42 15.48
C ALA A 28 1.97 -9.20 14.79
N LEU A 29 2.10 -9.20 13.46
CA LEU A 29 2.55 -8.01 12.73
C LEU A 29 1.60 -6.84 12.89
N SER A 30 0.30 -7.08 12.75
CA SER A 30 -0.71 -6.04 12.94
C SER A 30 -0.61 -5.40 14.32
N LYS A 31 -0.37 -6.20 15.37
CA LYS A 31 -0.12 -5.70 16.73
C LYS A 31 1.20 -4.94 16.86
N SER A 32 2.30 -5.52 16.38
CA SER A 32 3.65 -4.93 16.50
C SER A 32 3.78 -3.62 15.73
N LEU A 33 3.16 -3.52 14.56
CA LEU A 33 3.11 -2.31 13.73
C LEU A 33 1.93 -1.40 14.11
N ASN A 34 1.09 -1.81 15.07
CA ASN A 34 -0.09 -1.10 15.54
C ASN A 34 -1.00 -0.64 14.39
N LEU A 35 -1.28 -1.57 13.47
CA LEU A 35 -2.13 -1.34 12.31
C LEU A 35 -3.61 -1.33 12.70
N CYS A 36 -4.40 -0.44 12.12
CA CYS A 36 -5.83 -0.37 12.38
C CYS A 36 -6.62 -1.30 11.44
N GLY A 37 -6.44 -2.62 11.54
CA GLY A 37 -7.34 -3.60 10.91
C GLY A 37 -7.68 -3.38 9.42
N HIS A 38 -8.74 -4.02 8.94
CA HIS A 38 -9.20 -3.85 7.57
C HIS A 38 -10.11 -2.61 7.43
N ASN A 39 -10.00 -1.92 6.31
CA ASN A 39 -10.86 -0.77 5.94
C ASN A 39 -10.85 0.43 6.90
N SER A 40 -9.83 0.57 7.76
CA SER A 40 -9.66 1.80 8.54
C SER A 40 -9.20 2.95 7.66
N TYR A 41 -9.46 4.18 8.08
CA TYR A 41 -8.95 5.40 7.47
C TYR A 41 -7.48 5.66 7.81
N LYS A 42 -6.98 5.13 8.94
CA LYS A 42 -5.59 5.28 9.37
C LYS A 42 -4.91 3.93 9.41
N ALA A 43 -4.00 3.63 8.49
CA ALA A 43 -3.40 2.29 8.38
C ALA A 43 -2.64 1.89 9.64
N CYS A 44 -1.96 2.86 10.26
CA CYS A 44 -1.05 2.68 11.37
C CYS A 44 -1.33 3.75 12.43
N ARG A 45 -1.26 3.40 13.71
CA ARG A 45 -1.41 4.36 14.81
C ARG A 45 -0.12 5.14 15.12
N PHE A 46 1.03 4.69 14.62
CA PHE A 46 2.31 5.38 14.79
C PHE A 46 2.64 6.32 13.62
N CYS A 47 2.21 5.97 12.41
CA CYS A 47 2.50 6.74 11.20
C CYS A 47 1.26 7.52 10.73
N MET A 48 1.45 8.71 10.17
CA MET A 48 0.38 9.48 9.51
C MET A 48 0.15 8.95 8.09
N LEU A 49 -0.40 7.73 8.00
CA LEU A 49 -0.81 7.09 6.74
C LEU A 49 -2.33 7.11 6.66
N GLU A 50 -2.86 8.05 5.88
CA GLU A 50 -4.29 8.23 5.67
C GLU A 50 -4.74 7.59 4.35
N GLY A 51 -5.86 6.89 4.41
CA GLY A 51 -6.45 6.22 3.27
C GLY A 51 -7.47 7.11 2.56
N ILE A 52 -7.73 6.80 1.29
CA ILE A 52 -8.75 7.44 0.46
C ILE A 52 -9.91 6.46 0.30
N CYS A 53 -11.13 6.94 0.56
CA CYS A 53 -12.34 6.14 0.35
C CYS A 53 -12.73 6.14 -1.12
N HIS A 54 -12.91 4.96 -1.69
CA HIS A 54 -13.40 4.82 -3.06
C HIS A 54 -14.89 5.17 -3.12
N PRO A 55 -15.31 6.10 -4.00
CA PRO A 55 -16.67 6.65 -4.00
C PRO A 55 -17.76 5.61 -4.30
N SER A 56 -17.47 4.57 -5.08
CA SER A 56 -18.48 3.57 -5.46
C SER A 56 -18.57 2.38 -4.50
N ASN A 57 -17.45 1.99 -3.87
CA ASN A 57 -17.32 0.70 -3.18
C ASN A 57 -17.01 0.87 -1.69
N HIS A 58 -16.82 2.10 -1.20
CA HIS A 58 -16.58 2.44 0.21
C HIS A 58 -15.39 1.70 0.85
N HIS A 59 -14.48 1.21 0.01
CA HIS A 59 -13.22 0.62 0.43
C HIS A 59 -12.17 1.71 0.57
N ILE A 60 -11.39 1.63 1.65
CA ILE A 60 -10.27 2.53 1.92
C ILE A 60 -9.00 1.97 1.29
N TYR A 61 -8.33 2.81 0.50
CA TYR A 61 -7.06 2.51 -0.17
C TYR A 61 -5.96 3.47 0.29
N TYR A 62 -4.72 2.99 0.34
CA TYR A 62 -3.57 3.82 0.74
C TYR A 62 -2.67 4.05 -0.48
N PRO A 63 -2.69 5.26 -1.07
CA PRO A 63 -1.90 5.54 -2.25
C PRO A 63 -0.41 5.61 -1.90
N SER A 64 0.44 5.05 -2.76
CA SER A 64 1.89 5.10 -2.62
C SER A 64 2.51 6.44 -3.03
N SER A 65 1.71 7.37 -3.57
CA SER A 65 2.11 8.73 -3.92
C SER A 65 0.95 9.71 -3.64
N ASN A 66 1.27 10.97 -3.37
CA ASN A 66 0.27 12.03 -3.17
C ASN A 66 -0.51 12.37 -4.47
N THR A 67 -0.14 11.78 -5.60
CA THR A 67 -0.91 11.91 -6.83
C THR A 67 -2.15 11.03 -6.71
N VAL A 68 -3.30 11.67 -6.46
CA VAL A 68 -4.60 11.00 -6.54
C VAL A 68 -4.82 10.61 -8.00
N HIS A 69 -4.49 9.38 -8.34
CA HIS A 69 -4.99 8.79 -9.57
C HIS A 69 -6.46 8.52 -9.33
N ASN A 70 -7.33 9.09 -10.17
CA ASN A 70 -8.72 8.67 -10.25
C ASN A 70 -8.71 7.20 -10.69
N ILE A 71 -8.80 6.31 -9.70
CA ILE A 71 -9.06 4.88 -9.91
C ILE A 71 -10.57 4.73 -10.05
#